data_AF-A0A1T4V4R9-F1
#
_entry.id   AF-A0A1T4V4R9-F1
#
_cell.length_a   1.000
_cell.length_b   1.000
_cell.length_c   1.000
_cell.angle_alpha   90.00
_cell.angle_beta   90.00
_cell.angle_gamma   90.00
#
_symmetry.space_group_name_H-M   'P 1'
#
loop_
_entity.id
_entity.type
_entity.pdbx_description
1 polymer ?
#
loop_
_entity_poly.entity_id
_entity_poly.type
_entity_poly.pdbx_seq_one_letter_code
_entity_poly.pdbx_strand_id
1 'polypeptide(L)'
;MDLSCQKSLTFWCDDVINRAGEINAWKSPEFRHAIEATGRKKIIIAGIVTDVCLMFPAISAVAEGYDVYAVVDASGTWNSAVAEASIHRMTQAGVKVATWASVLAEVMDDWRSEHGLALGDVLGEHTSYRWVYNSFVQATNQ
;
A
#
# COMPACT_ATOMS: atom_id res chain seq x y z
N MET A 1 -1.17 -2.41 28.00
CA MET A 1 -0.39 -1.24 27.55
C MET A 1 1.03 -1.74 27.33
N ASP A 2 1.26 -2.37 26.19
CA ASP A 2 2.60 -2.81 25.81
C ASP A 2 3.37 -1.62 25.26
N LEU A 3 4.56 -1.39 25.81
CA LEU A 3 5.42 -0.23 25.61
C LEU A 3 6.46 -0.45 24.48
N SER A 4 6.21 -1.44 23.61
CA SER A 4 7.09 -1.79 22.48
C SER A 4 7.05 -0.79 21.32
N CYS A 5 6.04 0.09 21.25
CA CYS A 5 5.86 1.04 20.13
C CYS A 5 6.71 2.34 20.24
N GLN A 6 7.57 2.51 21.25
CA GLN A 6 8.19 3.84 21.53
C GLN A 6 9.72 3.96 21.49
N LYS A 7 10.49 2.96 21.04
CA LYS A 7 11.97 3.09 21.02
C LYS A 7 12.68 2.48 19.80
N SER A 8 12.36 2.96 18.61
CA SER A 8 13.36 3.14 17.54
C SER A 8 12.81 4.09 16.49
N LEU A 9 13.69 4.85 15.84
CA LEU A 9 13.42 5.88 14.82
C LEU A 9 12.87 5.32 13.48
N THR A 10 12.01 4.31 13.53
CA THR A 10 11.28 3.77 12.38
C THR A 10 9.81 4.17 12.53
N PHE A 11 9.37 5.07 11.65
CA PHE A 11 8.02 5.65 11.57
C PHE A 11 6.92 4.62 11.21
N TRP A 12 7.27 3.34 11.13
CA TRP A 12 6.43 2.25 10.66
C TRP A 12 6.15 1.30 11.82
N CYS A 13 4.87 1.08 12.11
CA CYS A 13 4.41 0.10 13.08
C CYS A 13 4.63 -1.29 12.47
N ASP A 14 5.77 -1.91 12.75
CA ASP A 14 6.10 -3.27 12.31
C ASP A 14 5.38 -4.33 13.16
N ASP A 15 4.06 -4.19 13.33
CA ASP A 15 3.24 -5.16 14.04
C ASP A 15 3.06 -6.41 13.16
N VAL A 16 3.89 -7.43 13.43
CA VAL A 16 3.81 -8.72 12.72
C VAL A 16 2.72 -9.58 13.34
N ILE A 17 1.66 -9.86 12.56
CA ILE A 17 0.51 -10.66 12.99
C ILE A 17 0.56 -12.03 12.35
N ASN A 18 0.90 -13.05 13.15
CA ASN A 18 0.87 -14.45 12.74
C ASN A 18 -0.54 -15.02 12.92
N ARG A 19 -1.27 -15.16 11.81
CA ARG A 19 -2.63 -15.73 11.80
C ARG A 19 -2.61 -17.21 12.18
N ALA A 20 -3.59 -17.65 12.97
CA ALA A 20 -3.67 -19.03 13.46
C ALA A 20 -4.02 -20.04 12.36
N GLY A 21 -4.68 -19.58 11.30
CA GLY A 21 -4.99 -20.40 10.12
C GLY A 21 -5.95 -19.75 9.12
N GLU A 22 -6.44 -18.55 9.42
CA GLU A 22 -7.40 -17.83 8.58
C GLU A 22 -6.77 -17.47 7.24
N ILE A 23 -7.38 -17.91 6.14
CA ILE A 23 -6.95 -17.53 4.79
C ILE A 23 -7.19 -16.06 4.51
N ASN A 24 -8.35 -15.52 4.94
CA ASN A 24 -8.65 -14.09 4.85
C ASN A 24 -8.16 -13.39 6.12
N ALA A 25 -7.21 -12.47 5.99
CA ALA A 25 -6.64 -11.75 7.12
C ALA A 25 -7.70 -10.96 7.91
N TRP A 26 -8.74 -10.47 7.23
CA TRP A 26 -9.82 -9.71 7.86
C TRP A 26 -10.70 -10.51 8.83
N LYS A 27 -10.55 -11.84 8.84
CA LYS A 27 -11.20 -12.73 9.81
C LYS A 27 -10.37 -12.97 11.06
N SER A 28 -9.08 -12.62 11.08
CA SER A 28 -8.28 -12.63 12.32
C SER A 28 -8.67 -11.41 13.17
N PRO A 29 -9.12 -11.62 14.41
CA PRO A 29 -9.42 -10.52 15.33
C PRO A 29 -8.20 -9.62 15.59
N GLU A 30 -7.01 -10.22 15.67
CA GLU A 30 -5.75 -9.51 15.89
C GLU A 30 -5.46 -8.55 14.73
N PHE A 31 -5.60 -9.03 13.49
CA PHE A 31 -5.43 -8.21 12.29
C PHE A 31 -6.42 -7.05 12.25
N ARG A 32 -7.69 -7.33 12.51
CA ARG A 32 -8.73 -6.28 12.51
C ARG A 32 -8.48 -5.23 13.59
N HIS A 33 -8.20 -5.65 14.82
CA HIS A 33 -7.92 -4.73 15.92
C HIS A 33 -6.68 -3.87 15.64
N ALA A 34 -5.64 -4.42 15.01
CA ALA A 34 -4.46 -3.64 14.63
C ALA A 34 -4.82 -2.53 13.63
N ILE A 35 -5.64 -2.82 12.61
CA ILE A 35 -6.11 -1.82 11.65
C ILE A 35 -6.99 -0.77 12.35
N GLU A 36 -7.95 -1.19 13.18
CA GLU A 36 -8.83 -0.29 13.92
C GLU A 36 -8.05 0.63 14.87
N ALA A 37 -7.02 0.11 15.54
CA ALA A 37 -6.15 0.86 16.44
C ALA A 37 -5.38 1.98 15.72
N THR A 38 -5.15 1.87 14.42
CA THR A 38 -4.54 2.97 13.65
C THR A 38 -5.44 4.20 13.54
N GLY A 39 -6.75 4.04 13.73
CA GLY A 39 -7.75 5.09 13.52
C GLY A 39 -7.89 5.58 12.07
N ARG A 40 -7.22 4.93 11.11
CA ARG A 40 -7.23 5.34 9.70
C ARG A 40 -8.40 4.70 8.95
N LYS A 41 -9.04 5.49 8.08
CA LYS A 41 -10.12 5.01 7.19
C LYS A 41 -9.64 4.57 5.80
N LYS A 42 -8.50 5.10 5.36
CA LYS A 42 -7.85 4.70 4.11
C LYS A 42 -6.85 3.58 4.38
N ILE A 43 -6.90 2.51 3.61
CA ILE A 43 -6.01 1.35 3.72
C ILE A 43 -5.32 1.16 2.38
N ILE A 44 -3.99 1.24 2.37
CA ILE A 44 -3.17 0.80 1.23
C ILE A 44 -2.75 -0.64 1.52
N ILE A 45 -3.09 -1.56 0.63
CA ILE A 45 -2.83 -3.00 0.81
C ILE A 45 -2.14 -3.59 -0.42
N ALA A 46 -1.10 -4.38 -0.17
CA ALA A 46 -0.40 -5.21 -1.15
C ALA A 46 -0.23 -6.61 -0.56
N GLY A 47 -0.15 -7.64 -1.39
CA GLY A 47 -0.01 -8.99 -0.87
C GLY A 47 0.13 -10.09 -1.92
N ILE A 48 0.54 -11.27 -1.44
CA ILE A 48 0.70 -12.47 -2.26
C ILE A 48 -0.05 -13.63 -1.58
N VAL A 49 -0.92 -14.38 -2.27
CA VAL A 49 -1.31 -14.21 -3.68
C VAL A 49 -2.44 -13.19 -3.88
N THR A 50 -2.46 -12.50 -5.02
CA THR A 50 -3.45 -11.45 -5.37
C THR A 50 -4.90 -11.94 -5.24
N ASP A 51 -5.18 -13.14 -5.74
CA ASP A 51 -6.51 -13.78 -5.82
C ASP A 51 -7.05 -14.27 -4.47
N VAL A 52 -6.26 -14.20 -3.40
CA VAL A 52 -6.65 -14.69 -2.07
C VAL A 52 -6.26 -13.70 -0.98
N CYS A 53 -4.95 -13.60 -0.69
CA CYS A 53 -4.43 -12.87 0.46
C CYS A 53 -4.55 -11.35 0.31
N LEU A 54 -4.59 -10.82 -0.92
CA LEU A 54 -4.90 -9.42 -1.18
C LEU A 54 -6.41 -9.19 -1.29
N MET A 55 -7.06 -9.91 -2.21
CA MET A 55 -8.45 -9.66 -2.58
C MET A 55 -9.44 -9.88 -1.44
N PHE A 56 -9.32 -10.96 -0.67
CA PHE A 56 -10.30 -11.25 0.39
C PHE A 56 -10.33 -10.20 1.51
N PRO A 57 -9.19 -9.79 2.10
CA PRO A 57 -9.23 -8.74 3.11
C PRO A 57 -9.62 -7.38 2.52
N ALA A 58 -9.20 -7.06 1.28
CA ALA A 58 -9.59 -5.80 0.64
C ALA A 58 -11.11 -5.67 0.48
N ILE A 59 -11.77 -6.70 -0.05
CA ILE A 59 -13.23 -6.72 -0.21
C ILE A 59 -13.94 -6.66 1.15
N SER A 60 -13.42 -7.38 2.15
CA SER A 60 -14.01 -7.41 3.49
C SER A 60 -13.93 -6.05 4.18
N ALA A 61 -12.79 -5.35 4.03
CA ALA A 61 -12.59 -4.02 4.55
C ALA A 61 -13.51 -2.98 3.88
N VAL A 62 -13.67 -3.04 2.55
CA VAL A 62 -14.62 -2.15 1.85
C VAL A 62 -16.06 -2.39 2.32
N ALA A 63 -16.46 -3.64 2.54
CA ALA A 63 -17.79 -3.96 3.05
C ALA A 63 -18.06 -3.37 4.45
N GLU A 64 -17.02 -3.05 5.21
CA GLU A 64 -17.09 -2.40 6.52
C GLU A 64 -16.87 -0.89 6.48
N GLY A 65 -16.85 -0.31 5.27
CA GLY A 65 -16.77 1.13 5.06
C GLY A 65 -15.36 1.72 5.07
N TYR A 66 -14.32 0.89 4.95
CA TYR A 66 -12.96 1.38 4.70
C TYR A 66 -12.79 1.77 3.23
N ASP A 67 -11.91 2.75 2.99
CA ASP A 67 -11.48 3.12 1.66
C ASP A 67 -10.18 2.39 1.32
N VAL A 68 -10.26 1.36 0.49
CA VAL A 68 -9.15 0.44 0.25
C VAL A 68 -8.52 0.64 -1.12
N TYR A 69 -7.20 0.80 -1.12
CA TYR A 69 -6.34 0.88 -2.29
C TYR A 69 -5.50 -0.40 -2.41
N ALA A 70 -5.80 -1.23 -3.40
CA ALA A 70 -5.05 -2.44 -3.69
C ALA A 70 -3.92 -2.16 -4.70
N VAL A 71 -2.67 -2.32 -4.26
CA VAL A 71 -1.46 -2.03 -5.05
C VAL A 71 -1.07 -3.25 -5.88
N VAL A 72 -1.45 -3.27 -7.16
CA VAL A 72 -1.35 -4.48 -7.99
C VAL A 72 0.06 -4.77 -8.50
N ASP A 73 0.87 -3.73 -8.70
CA ASP A 73 2.27 -3.86 -9.13
C ASP A 73 3.25 -4.16 -7.98
N ALA A 74 2.75 -4.12 -6.73
CA ALA A 74 3.42 -4.66 -5.54
C ALA A 74 2.81 -5.99 -5.07
N SER A 75 1.92 -6.59 -5.88
CA SER A 75 1.23 -7.85 -5.58
C SER A 75 1.50 -8.88 -6.68
N GLY A 76 1.36 -10.16 -6.36
CA GLY A 76 1.72 -11.25 -7.27
C GLY A 76 0.77 -12.44 -7.19
N THR A 77 0.55 -13.11 -8.32
CA THR A 77 -0.23 -14.35 -8.43
C THR A 77 0.33 -15.23 -9.55
N TRP A 78 -0.31 -16.36 -9.82
CA TRP A 78 0.17 -17.46 -10.66
C TRP A 78 0.34 -17.11 -12.14
N ASN A 79 -0.57 -16.30 -12.70
CA ASN A 79 -0.56 -15.90 -14.11
C ASN A 79 -1.48 -14.69 -14.34
N SER A 80 -1.43 -14.12 -15.54
CA SER A 80 -2.22 -12.94 -15.92
C SER A 80 -3.73 -13.17 -15.86
N ALA A 81 -4.22 -14.34 -16.27
CA ALA A 81 -5.67 -14.62 -16.23
C ALA A 81 -6.22 -14.57 -14.79
N VAL A 82 -5.47 -15.10 -13.82
CA VAL A 82 -5.82 -15.02 -12.40
C VAL A 82 -5.71 -13.59 -11.88
N ALA A 83 -4.68 -12.84 -12.29
CA ALA A 83 -4.50 -11.44 -11.91
C ALA A 83 -5.69 -10.57 -12.39
N GLU A 84 -6.05 -10.67 -13.67
CA GLU A 84 -7.17 -9.91 -14.25
C GLU A 84 -8.50 -10.25 -13.58
N ALA A 85 -8.78 -11.54 -13.37
CA ALA A 85 -9.99 -11.97 -12.67
C ALA A 85 -10.08 -11.38 -11.24
N SER A 86 -8.95 -11.31 -10.54
CA SER A 86 -8.87 -10.75 -9.19
C SER A 86 -9.07 -9.23 -9.20
N ILE A 87 -8.43 -8.53 -10.14
CA ILE A 87 -8.57 -7.08 -10.33
C ILE A 87 -10.02 -6.72 -10.61
N HIS A 88 -10.67 -7.41 -11.56
CA HIS A 88 -12.07 -7.14 -11.88
C HIS A 88 -12.99 -7.35 -10.67
N ARG A 89 -12.79 -8.42 -9.91
CA ARG A 89 -13.59 -8.71 -8.71
C ARG A 89 -13.38 -7.68 -7.61
N MET A 90 -12.13 -7.23 -7.38
CA MET A 90 -11.83 -6.15 -6.43
C MET A 90 -12.51 -4.83 -6.84
N THR A 91 -12.38 -4.43 -8.10
CA THR A 91 -13.00 -3.21 -8.63
C THR A 91 -14.52 -3.23 -8.49
N GLN A 92 -15.17 -4.35 -8.81
CA GLN A 92 -16.63 -4.51 -8.66
C GLN A 92 -17.10 -4.39 -7.22
N ALA A 93 -16.25 -4.78 -6.26
CA ALA A 93 -16.53 -4.67 -4.83
C ALA A 93 -16.25 -3.26 -4.27
N GLY A 94 -15.77 -2.32 -5.08
CA GLY A 94 -15.46 -0.95 -4.65
C GLY A 94 -14.03 -0.73 -4.15
N VAL A 95 -13.15 -1.71 -4.31
CA VAL A 95 -11.71 -1.54 -4.03
C VAL A 95 -11.09 -0.67 -5.12
N LYS A 96 -10.30 0.34 -4.74
CA LYS A 96 -9.53 1.16 -5.68
C LYS A 96 -8.28 0.38 -6.09
N VAL A 97 -8.22 -0.04 -7.35
CA VAL A 97 -7.04 -0.71 -7.90
C VAL A 97 -6.03 0.35 -8.34
N ALA A 98 -4.82 0.31 -7.78
CA ALA A 98 -3.80 1.32 -7.98
C ALA A 98 -2.40 0.71 -8.14
N THR A 99 -1.44 1.54 -8.48
CA THR A 99 -0.01 1.21 -8.56
C THR A 99 0.76 1.93 -7.47
N TRP A 100 1.94 1.44 -7.08
CA TRP A 100 2.68 2.08 -5.99
C TRP A 100 3.00 3.55 -6.29
N ALA A 101 3.33 3.86 -7.55
CA ALA A 101 3.67 5.22 -7.98
C ALA A 101 2.44 6.15 -7.96
N SER A 102 1.26 5.66 -8.34
CA SER A 102 0.02 6.47 -8.26
C SER A 102 -0.41 6.73 -6.83
N VAL A 103 -0.35 5.70 -5.97
CA VAL A 103 -0.60 5.86 -4.52
C VAL A 103 0.36 6.88 -3.91
N LEU A 104 1.65 6.79 -4.24
CA LEU A 104 2.66 7.71 -3.74
C LEU A 104 2.40 9.16 -4.19
N ALA A 105 1.99 9.35 -5.45
CA ALA A 105 1.59 10.66 -5.95
C ALA A 105 0.31 11.19 -5.27
N GLU A 106 -0.69 10.34 -5.03
CA GLU A 106 -1.92 10.71 -4.29
C GLU A 106 -1.64 11.12 -2.84
N VAL A 107 -0.65 10.50 -2.19
CA VAL A 107 -0.25 10.86 -0.82
C VAL A 107 0.47 12.20 -0.78
N MET A 108 1.27 12.51 -1.81
CA MET A 108 2.09 13.71 -1.88
C MET A 108 1.29 14.96 -2.33
N ASP A 109 0.31 14.78 -3.21
CA ASP A 109 -0.63 15.79 -3.75
C ASP A 109 0.02 16.92 -4.59
N ASP A 110 1.07 17.58 -4.11
CA ASP A 110 1.69 18.75 -4.75
C ASP A 110 3.24 18.74 -4.71
N TRP A 111 3.86 18.72 -5.90
CA TRP A 111 5.32 18.77 -6.09
C TRP A 111 6.01 19.98 -5.45
N ARG A 112 5.26 21.06 -5.19
CA ARG A 112 5.76 22.27 -4.54
C ARG A 112 5.84 22.14 -3.02
N SER A 113 5.31 21.06 -2.45
CA SER A 113 5.43 20.76 -1.03
C SER A 113 6.89 20.54 -0.63
N GLU A 114 7.17 20.66 0.67
CA GLU A 114 8.49 20.35 1.24
C GLU A 114 8.93 18.89 1.00
N HIS A 115 8.00 18.01 0.62
CA HIS A 115 8.25 16.59 0.32
C HIS A 115 8.51 16.32 -1.17
N GLY A 116 8.42 17.32 -2.05
CA GLY A 116 8.53 17.13 -3.49
C GLY A 116 9.87 16.53 -3.94
N LEU A 117 10.99 16.97 -3.36
CA LEU A 117 12.31 16.39 -3.65
C LEU A 117 12.45 14.96 -3.12
N ALA A 118 11.98 14.70 -1.89
CA ALA A 118 12.00 13.36 -1.30
C ALA A 118 11.19 12.36 -2.14
N LEU A 119 10.05 12.79 -2.70
CA LEU A 119 9.31 11.99 -3.68
C LEU A 119 10.13 11.72 -4.95
N GLY A 120 10.75 12.77 -5.49
CA GLY A 120 11.62 12.68 -6.67
C GLY A 120 12.75 11.67 -6.47
N ASP A 121 13.35 11.64 -5.29
CA ASP A 121 14.37 10.66 -4.89
C ASP A 121 13.81 9.23 -4.96
N VAL A 122 12.67 8.96 -4.31
CA VAL A 122 12.05 7.61 -4.30
C VAL A 122 11.69 7.16 -5.72
N LEU A 123 11.08 8.03 -6.52
CA LEU A 123 10.78 7.71 -7.92
C LEU A 123 12.04 7.49 -8.74
N GLY A 124 13.11 8.25 -8.48
CA GLY A 124 14.41 8.07 -9.10
C GLY A 124 15.07 6.74 -8.73
N GLU A 125 14.94 6.28 -7.48
CA GLU A 125 15.53 5.01 -7.05
C GLU A 125 14.81 3.79 -7.64
N HIS A 126 13.49 3.89 -7.84
CA HIS A 126 12.66 2.74 -8.20
C HIS A 126 12.13 2.77 -9.64
N THR A 127 12.43 3.81 -10.43
CA THR A 127 12.00 3.90 -11.83
C THR A 127 13.07 4.53 -12.73
N SER A 128 12.86 4.44 -14.04
CA SER A 128 13.69 5.16 -15.03
C SER A 128 13.54 6.69 -14.95
N TYR A 129 12.63 7.22 -14.12
CA TYR A 129 12.51 8.66 -13.86
C TYR A 129 13.83 9.28 -13.34
N ARG A 130 14.72 8.45 -12.77
CA ARG A 130 16.09 8.82 -12.37
C ARG A 130 16.82 9.71 -13.38
N TRP A 131 16.69 9.42 -14.68
CA TRP A 131 17.43 10.14 -15.72
C TRP A 131 17.01 11.61 -15.82
N VAL A 132 15.71 11.86 -15.76
CA VAL A 132 15.14 13.21 -15.78
C VAL A 132 15.44 13.92 -14.46
N TYR A 133 15.22 13.22 -13.34
CA TYR A 133 15.45 13.77 -12.01
C TYR A 133 16.91 14.19 -11.79
N ASN A 134 17.87 13.34 -12.14
CA ASN A 134 19.29 13.66 -12.02
C ASN A 134 19.68 14.86 -12.89
N SER A 135 19.11 14.98 -14.09
CA SER A 135 19.36 16.12 -14.98
C SER A 135 18.82 17.42 -14.38
N PHE A 136 17.64 17.38 -13.77
CA PHE A 136 17.06 18.51 -13.05
C PHE A 136 17.92 18.94 -11.86
N VAL A 137 18.27 18.00 -10.97
CA VAL A 137 19.08 18.28 -9.77
C VAL A 137 20.45 18.87 -10.12
N GLN A 138 21.09 18.35 -11.19
CA GLN A 138 22.36 18.92 -11.68
C GLN A 138 22.21 20.35 -12.19
N ALA A 139 21.09 20.68 -12.86
CA ALA A 139 20.84 22.01 -13.38
C ALA A 139 20.48 23.03 -12.30
N THR A 140 19.82 22.62 -11.21
CA THR A 140 19.42 23.51 -10.11
C THR A 140 20.49 23.70 -9.04
N ASN A 141 21.50 22.83 -8.98
CA ASN A 141 22.63 22.94 -8.04
C ASN A 141 23.82 23.76 -8.59
N GLN A 142 23.64 24.46 -9.72
CA GLN A 142 24.57 25.46 -10.26
C GLN A 142 24.04 26.87 -9.99
#